data_AF-A0A9P8FQ23-F1
#
_entry.id   AF-A0A9P8FQ23-F1
#
_cell.length_a   1.000
_cell.length_b   1.000
_cell.length_c   1.000
_cell.angle_alpha   90.00
_cell.angle_beta   90.00
_cell.angle_gamma   90.00
#
_symmetry.space_group_name_H-M   'P 1'
#
loop_
_entity.id
_entity.type
_entity.pdbx_description
1 polymer ?
#
loop_
_entity_poly.entity_id
_entity_poly.type
_entity_poly.pdbx_seq_one_letter_code
_entity_poly.pdbx_strand_id
1 'polypeptide(L)'
;DGGFEIVKNTQSQWDKDEDAIPLKNGRPNIDIITAEAMTLAHQLATGQKTKHDLLDDNFNKYSLRDVDGLPDWFLDDEGKNSKPHRPITKEAAAAIKEKMRAFNARPIKKVREAKARKQLHAAQKLEKLKRKSALLAESEDVSEKDKASNIAKIMARAGKAKKRKPVQVVVAGKGKHRGAGRPGGVKGKYKMVDARLKKDVRAEKRLKKKMGKK
;
A
#
# COMPACT_ATOMS: atom_id res chain seq x y z
N ASP A 1 70.17 14.12 26.97
CA ASP A 1 69.30 12.95 26.70
C ASP A 1 67.94 13.11 27.36
N GLY A 2 66.99 13.71 26.64
CA GLY A 2 65.58 13.76 27.06
C GLY A 2 64.81 12.64 26.37
N GLY A 3 64.69 11.49 27.03
CA GLY A 3 63.90 10.36 26.52
C GLY A 3 62.41 10.62 26.73
N PHE A 4 61.63 10.62 25.65
CA PHE A 4 60.17 10.68 25.75
C PHE A 4 59.62 9.34 26.24
N GLU A 5 58.74 9.40 27.24
CA GLU A 5 58.02 8.25 27.78
C GLU A 5 56.91 7.81 26.81
N ILE A 6 57.04 6.61 26.25
CA ILE A 6 56.00 6.00 25.41
C ILE A 6 54.97 5.37 26.35
N VAL A 7 53.87 6.09 26.56
CA VAL A 7 52.70 5.59 27.29
C VAL A 7 52.00 4.55 26.41
N LYS A 8 51.74 3.35 26.97
CA LYS A 8 50.98 2.29 26.28
C LYS A 8 49.58 2.82 25.95
N ASN A 9 49.22 2.80 24.68
CA ASN A 9 47.86 3.11 24.25
C ASN A 9 46.89 2.08 24.85
N THR A 10 46.24 2.43 25.96
CA THR A 10 45.13 1.65 26.50
C THR A 10 43.95 1.86 25.58
N GLN A 11 43.69 0.90 24.70
CA GLN A 11 42.49 0.89 23.84
C GLN A 11 41.26 1.23 24.68
N SER A 12 40.59 2.30 24.29
CA SER A 12 39.38 2.77 24.94
C SER A 12 38.28 1.72 24.78
N GLN A 13 37.26 1.76 25.63
CA GLN A 13 36.10 0.88 25.49
C GLN A 13 35.41 1.05 24.13
N TRP A 14 35.44 2.27 23.58
CA TRP A 14 34.96 2.61 22.24
C TRP A 14 35.70 1.87 21.12
N ASP A 15 37.03 1.73 21.23
CA ASP A 15 37.82 1.00 20.22
C ASP A 15 37.44 -0.49 20.17
N LYS A 16 37.07 -1.08 21.32
CA LYS A 16 36.67 -2.49 21.42
C LYS A 16 35.28 -2.74 20.83
N ASP A 17 34.37 -1.76 20.93
CA ASP A 17 33.02 -1.86 20.39
C ASP A 17 32.99 -1.73 18.85
N GLU A 18 33.93 -0.96 18.26
CA GLU A 18 34.11 -0.91 16.80
C GLU A 18 34.62 -2.24 16.23
N ASP A 19 35.55 -2.91 16.93
CA ASP A 19 36.11 -4.21 16.54
C ASP A 19 35.08 -5.37 16.66
N ALA A 20 33.98 -5.17 17.40
CA ALA A 20 32.94 -6.17 17.62
C ALA A 20 31.92 -6.30 16.46
N ILE A 21 31.99 -5.42 15.46
CA ILE A 21 31.06 -5.47 14.31
C ILE A 21 31.45 -6.65 13.42
N PRO A 22 30.59 -7.66 13.19
CA PRO A 22 30.94 -8.80 12.36
C PRO A 22 31.20 -8.38 10.91
N LEU A 23 32.47 -8.31 10.52
CA LEU A 23 32.90 -7.98 9.17
C LEU A 23 32.99 -9.26 8.32
N LYS A 24 32.31 -9.26 7.17
CA LYS A 24 32.55 -10.23 6.10
C LYS A 24 33.37 -9.53 5.02
N ASN A 25 34.59 -10.00 4.77
CA ASN A 25 35.53 -9.40 3.80
C ASN A 25 35.83 -7.91 4.07
N GLY A 26 35.92 -7.50 5.34
CA GLY A 26 36.18 -6.11 5.72
C GLY A 26 34.99 -5.16 5.55
N ARG A 27 33.76 -5.68 5.38
CA ARG A 27 32.53 -4.88 5.37
C ARG A 27 31.54 -5.41 6.42
N PRO A 28 30.81 -4.54 7.14
CA PRO A 28 29.82 -4.97 8.10
C PRO A 28 28.72 -5.79 7.41
N ASN A 29 28.39 -6.96 7.94
CA ASN A 29 27.38 -7.84 7.39
C ASN A 29 25.95 -7.36 7.75
N ILE A 30 25.52 -6.24 7.17
CA ILE A 30 24.22 -5.61 7.44
C ILE A 30 23.35 -5.68 6.18
N ASP A 31 22.21 -6.36 6.31
CA ASP A 31 21.25 -6.50 5.24
C ASP A 31 20.26 -5.33 5.19
N ILE A 32 20.10 -4.71 4.01
CA ILE A 32 19.09 -3.68 3.78
C ILE A 32 17.71 -4.34 3.64
N ILE A 33 16.80 -4.05 4.57
CA ILE A 33 15.46 -4.66 4.64
C ILE A 33 14.35 -3.65 4.33
N THR A 34 14.46 -2.41 4.81
CA THR A 34 13.40 -1.40 4.67
C THR A 34 13.56 -0.58 3.39
N ALA A 35 12.45 -0.09 2.86
CA ALA A 35 12.47 0.79 1.69
C ALA A 35 13.20 2.10 1.97
N GLU A 36 13.05 2.64 3.19
CA GLU A 36 13.74 3.87 3.65
C GLU A 36 15.26 3.69 3.68
N ALA A 37 15.75 2.56 4.21
CA ALA A 37 17.19 2.26 4.19
C ALA A 37 17.69 2.09 2.75
N MET A 38 16.91 1.46 1.87
CA MET A 38 17.26 1.31 0.46
C MET A 38 17.28 2.66 -0.29
N THR A 39 16.38 3.59 0.05
CA THR A 39 16.43 4.94 -0.53
C THR A 39 17.66 5.70 -0.10
N LEU A 40 18.02 5.61 1.16
CA LEU A 40 19.21 6.26 1.71
C LEU A 40 20.48 5.68 1.09
N ALA A 41 20.53 4.35 0.95
CA ALA A 41 21.61 3.67 0.24
C ALA A 41 21.72 4.11 -1.23
N HIS A 42 20.59 4.27 -1.92
CA HIS A 42 20.58 4.78 -3.30
C HIS A 42 21.05 6.24 -3.38
N GLN A 43 20.63 7.09 -2.44
CA GLN A 43 21.08 8.49 -2.35
C GLN A 43 22.59 8.59 -2.11
N LEU A 44 23.14 7.72 -1.26
CA LEU A 44 24.59 7.63 -1.05
C LEU A 44 25.32 7.13 -2.30
N ALA A 45 24.81 6.06 -2.92
CA ALA A 45 25.43 5.48 -4.11
C ALA A 45 25.43 6.43 -5.31
N THR A 46 24.41 7.27 -5.43
CA THR A 46 24.29 8.31 -6.48
C THR A 46 25.01 9.61 -6.12
N GLY A 47 25.56 9.73 -4.90
CA GLY A 47 26.20 10.95 -4.43
C GLY A 47 25.24 12.12 -4.17
N GLN A 48 23.92 11.88 -4.13
CA GLN A 48 22.92 12.90 -3.79
C GLN A 48 23.02 13.34 -2.33
N LYS A 49 23.46 12.45 -1.45
CA LYS A 49 23.78 12.74 -0.06
C LYS A 49 25.19 12.30 0.25
N THR A 50 25.92 13.13 0.99
CA THR A 50 27.24 12.79 1.50
C THR A 50 27.14 12.06 2.84
N LYS A 51 28.26 11.50 3.31
CA LYS A 51 28.33 10.90 4.65
C LYS A 51 28.09 11.94 5.74
N HIS A 52 28.57 13.17 5.55
CA HIS A 52 28.39 14.26 6.51
C HIS A 52 26.92 14.66 6.63
N ASP A 53 26.22 14.81 5.50
CA ASP A 53 24.78 15.12 5.50
C ASP A 53 23.97 14.06 6.26
N LEU A 54 24.41 12.79 6.21
CA LEU A 54 23.75 11.71 6.96
C LEU A 54 24.00 11.76 8.46
N LEU A 55 25.18 12.21 8.89
CA LEU A 55 25.46 12.41 10.31
C LEU A 55 24.59 13.53 10.87
N ASP A 56 24.45 14.62 10.10
CA ASP A 56 23.58 15.74 10.47
C ASP A 56 22.10 15.30 10.53
N ASP A 57 21.63 14.56 9.52
CA ASP A 57 20.26 13.98 9.49
C ASP A 57 20.00 12.98 10.65
N ASN A 58 21.05 12.44 11.27
CA ASN A 58 20.92 11.48 12.36
C ASN A 58 20.48 12.16 13.67
N PHE A 59 20.84 13.42 13.86
CA PHE A 59 20.37 14.21 15.00
C PHE A 59 18.90 14.60 14.80
N ASN A 60 18.01 13.89 15.50
CA ASN A 60 16.57 14.07 15.39
C ASN A 60 15.91 14.04 16.77
N LYS A 61 14.59 14.21 16.84
CA LYS A 61 13.82 14.20 18.10
C LYS A 61 14.11 12.98 18.99
N TYR A 62 14.56 11.88 18.41
CA TYR A 62 14.77 10.59 19.06
C TYR A 62 16.25 10.21 19.23
N SER A 63 17.23 11.12 19.02
CA SER A 63 18.66 10.76 18.99
C SER A 63 19.34 10.59 20.36
N LEU A 64 18.87 11.26 21.42
CA LEU A 64 19.50 11.25 22.75
C LEU A 64 18.58 10.59 23.79
N ARG A 65 18.17 9.35 23.53
CA ARG A 65 17.25 8.62 24.41
C ARG A 65 18.03 7.59 25.22
N ASP A 66 17.83 7.62 26.52
CA ASP A 66 18.35 6.59 27.41
C ASP A 66 17.43 5.37 27.32
N VAL A 67 18.01 4.23 26.96
CA VAL A 67 17.31 2.94 26.79
C VAL A 67 17.73 1.94 27.85
N ASP A 68 18.71 2.27 28.69
CA ASP A 68 19.30 1.35 29.64
C ASP A 68 18.45 1.27 30.93
N GLY A 69 18.08 0.05 31.32
CA GLY A 69 17.30 -0.20 32.54
C GLY A 69 15.79 0.02 32.41
N LEU A 70 15.26 0.27 31.20
CA LEU A 70 13.83 0.41 30.97
C LEU A 70 13.15 -0.95 30.72
N PRO A 71 11.89 -1.14 31.14
CA PRO A 71 11.14 -2.37 30.87
C PRO A 71 10.89 -2.61 29.37
N ASP A 72 10.95 -3.89 28.95
CA ASP A 72 10.75 -4.29 27.56
C ASP A 72 9.42 -3.82 26.96
N TRP A 73 8.34 -3.83 27.75
CA TRP A 73 7.01 -3.38 27.26
C TRP A 73 7.01 -1.90 26.86
N PHE A 74 7.83 -1.07 27.53
CA PHE A 74 7.98 0.34 27.21
C PHE A 74 8.81 0.51 25.94
N LEU A 75 9.94 -0.20 25.83
CA LEU A 75 10.80 -0.17 24.64
C LEU A 75 10.08 -0.68 23.38
N ASP A 76 9.22 -1.69 23.53
CA ASP A 76 8.42 -2.24 22.43
C ASP A 76 7.37 -1.26 21.90
N ASP A 77 6.68 -0.54 22.79
CA ASP A 77 5.72 0.49 22.39
C ASP A 77 6.43 1.70 21.80
N GLU A 78 7.50 2.12 22.46
CA GLU A 78 8.32 3.23 22.05
C GLU A 78 8.97 2.99 20.67
N GLY A 79 9.53 1.81 20.42
CA GLY A 79 10.12 1.42 19.14
C GLY A 79 9.13 1.37 17.97
N LYS A 80 7.82 1.27 18.24
CA LYS A 80 6.77 1.39 17.21
C LYS A 80 6.50 2.85 16.85
N ASN A 81 6.53 3.74 17.85
CA ASN A 81 6.08 5.12 17.74
C ASN A 81 7.22 6.16 17.55
N SER A 82 8.48 5.75 17.72
CA SER A 82 9.65 6.64 17.70
C SER A 82 10.43 6.64 16.37
N LYS A 83 9.76 6.37 15.25
CA LYS A 83 10.39 6.29 13.93
C LYS A 83 10.10 7.54 13.09
N PRO A 84 11.12 8.31 12.67
CA PRO A 84 10.90 9.44 11.78
C PRO A 84 10.47 8.95 10.39
N HIS A 85 9.39 9.52 9.85
CA HIS A 85 8.90 9.20 8.50
C HIS A 85 9.81 9.78 7.42
N ARG A 86 10.71 8.96 6.88
CA ARG A 86 11.61 9.37 5.78
C ARG A 86 10.91 9.19 4.43
N PRO A 87 11.08 10.13 3.47
CA PRO A 87 10.46 10.00 2.16
C PRO A 87 11.03 8.81 1.38
N ILE A 88 10.15 8.01 0.78
CA ILE A 88 10.53 6.82 0.01
C ILE A 88 10.44 7.05 -1.51
N THR A 89 11.33 6.41 -2.27
CA THR A 89 11.29 6.37 -3.73
C THR A 89 10.65 5.06 -4.21
N LYS A 90 9.98 5.13 -5.37
CA LYS A 90 9.32 3.97 -5.97
C LYS A 90 10.33 2.87 -6.34
N GLU A 91 11.52 3.27 -6.78
CA GLU A 91 12.59 2.37 -7.21
C GLU A 91 13.15 1.56 -6.03
N ALA A 92 13.44 2.22 -4.91
CA ALA A 92 13.90 1.55 -3.70
C ALA A 92 12.86 0.58 -3.14
N ALA A 93 11.58 0.99 -3.14
CA ALA A 93 10.49 0.09 -2.72
C ALA A 93 10.34 -1.12 -3.66
N ALA A 94 10.57 -0.95 -4.96
CA ALA A 94 10.55 -2.05 -5.92
C ALA A 94 11.72 -3.01 -5.70
N ALA A 95 12.93 -2.51 -5.46
CA ALA A 95 14.12 -3.30 -5.19
C ALA A 95 13.96 -4.16 -3.93
N ILE A 96 13.46 -3.60 -2.82
CA ILE A 96 13.16 -4.38 -1.61
C ILE A 96 12.09 -5.44 -1.87
N LYS A 97 11.04 -5.11 -2.62
CA LYS A 97 10.00 -6.08 -2.97
C LYS A 97 10.52 -7.21 -3.85
N GLU A 98 11.50 -6.93 -4.71
CA GLU A 98 12.18 -7.93 -5.52
C GLU A 98 13.11 -8.81 -4.69
N LYS A 99 13.90 -8.22 -3.78
CA LYS A 99 14.70 -8.96 -2.79
C LYS A 99 13.80 -9.92 -1.99
N MET A 100 12.69 -9.42 -1.46
CA MET A 100 11.69 -10.23 -0.75
C MET A 100 11.03 -11.28 -1.65
N ARG A 101 10.85 -11.02 -2.95
CA ARG A 101 10.33 -12.01 -3.90
C ARG A 101 11.34 -13.10 -4.20
N ALA A 102 12.63 -12.78 -4.25
CA ALA A 102 13.69 -13.76 -4.44
C ALA A 102 13.71 -14.75 -3.26
N PHE A 103 13.55 -14.26 -2.03
CA PHE A 103 13.38 -15.13 -0.85
C PHE A 103 12.08 -15.94 -0.88
N ASN A 104 10.97 -15.31 -1.26
CA ASN A 104 9.68 -15.97 -1.34
C ASN A 104 9.53 -16.77 -2.64
N ALA A 105 10.06 -17.99 -2.66
CA ALA A 105 9.93 -18.89 -3.80
C ALA A 105 8.46 -19.04 -4.23
N ARG A 106 8.21 -18.87 -5.53
CA ARG A 106 6.90 -19.15 -6.16
C ARG A 106 7.01 -20.45 -6.95
N PRO A 107 6.99 -21.62 -6.29
CA PRO A 107 7.28 -22.89 -6.95
C PRO A 107 6.25 -23.18 -8.05
N ILE A 108 6.68 -23.93 -9.08
CA ILE A 108 5.87 -24.29 -10.26
C ILE A 108 4.51 -24.88 -9.83
N LYS A 109 4.51 -25.70 -8.77
CA LYS A 109 3.30 -26.27 -8.16
C LYS A 109 2.30 -25.18 -7.74
N LYS A 110 2.74 -24.17 -6.99
CA LYS A 110 1.88 -23.07 -6.52
C LYS A 110 1.39 -22.18 -7.66
N VAL A 111 2.20 -22.00 -8.70
CA VAL A 111 1.78 -21.28 -9.92
C VAL A 111 0.68 -22.06 -10.66
N ARG A 112 0.82 -23.39 -10.79
CA ARG A 112 -0.18 -24.25 -11.41
C ARG A 112 -1.47 -24.31 -10.60
N GLU A 113 -1.39 -24.47 -9.27
CA GLU A 113 -2.54 -24.41 -8.37
C GLU A 113 -3.29 -23.07 -8.51
N ALA A 114 -2.57 -21.95 -8.58
CA ALA A 114 -3.19 -20.63 -8.75
C ALA A 114 -3.89 -20.50 -10.12
N LYS A 115 -3.31 -21.03 -11.20
CA LYS A 115 -3.96 -21.07 -12.52
C LYS A 115 -5.21 -21.95 -12.50
N ALA A 116 -5.12 -23.15 -11.91
CA ALA A 116 -6.25 -24.07 -11.77
C ALA A 116 -7.40 -23.45 -10.96
N ARG A 117 -7.10 -22.78 -9.84
CA ARG A 117 -8.10 -22.04 -9.05
C ARG A 117 -8.80 -20.96 -9.87
N LYS A 118 -8.05 -20.19 -10.67
CA LYS A 118 -8.65 -19.17 -11.56
C LYS A 118 -9.57 -19.79 -12.61
N GLN A 119 -9.18 -20.91 -13.21
CA GLN A 119 -10.01 -21.65 -14.17
C GLN A 119 -11.28 -22.21 -13.51
N LEU A 120 -11.13 -22.82 -12.34
CA LEU A 120 -12.25 -23.34 -11.54
C LEU A 120 -13.24 -22.23 -11.18
N HIS A 121 -12.76 -21.07 -10.71
CA HIS A 121 -13.63 -19.93 -10.41
C HIS A 121 -14.36 -19.40 -11.66
N ALA A 122 -13.69 -19.40 -12.82
CA ALA A 122 -14.32 -19.04 -14.09
C ALA A 122 -15.40 -20.06 -14.49
N ALA A 123 -15.11 -21.36 -14.39
CA ALA A 123 -16.04 -22.45 -14.70
C ALA A 123 -17.27 -22.42 -13.77
N GLN A 124 -17.07 -22.31 -12.46
CA GLN A 124 -18.15 -22.20 -11.48
C GLN A 124 -19.06 -20.99 -11.75
N LYS A 125 -18.49 -19.87 -12.22
CA LYS A 125 -19.29 -18.69 -12.59
C LYS A 125 -20.17 -18.99 -13.79
N LEU A 126 -19.66 -19.69 -14.80
CA LEU A 126 -20.44 -20.12 -15.96
C LEU A 126 -21.51 -21.13 -15.58
N GLU A 127 -21.21 -22.11 -14.74
CA GLU A 127 -22.19 -23.08 -14.23
C GLU A 127 -23.31 -22.39 -13.46
N LYS A 128 -23.00 -21.43 -12.58
CA LYS A 128 -24.02 -20.63 -11.88
C LYS A 128 -24.93 -19.86 -12.84
N LEU A 129 -24.38 -19.36 -13.95
CA LEU A 129 -25.18 -18.67 -14.97
C LEU A 129 -26.05 -19.66 -15.76
N LYS A 130 -25.50 -20.83 -16.13
CA LYS A 130 -26.25 -21.92 -16.77
C LYS A 130 -27.40 -22.43 -15.92
N ARG A 131 -27.17 -22.64 -14.62
CA ARG A 131 -28.22 -23.03 -13.65
C ARG A 131 -29.31 -21.96 -13.55
N LYS A 132 -28.92 -20.67 -13.50
CA LYS A 132 -29.88 -19.56 -13.48
C LYS A 132 -30.69 -19.44 -14.77
N SER A 133 -30.08 -19.69 -15.94
CA SER A 133 -30.82 -19.70 -17.20
C SER A 133 -31.77 -20.90 -17.31
N ALA A 134 -31.38 -22.07 -16.80
CA ALA A 134 -32.23 -23.26 -16.78
C ALA A 134 -33.47 -23.03 -15.90
N LEU A 135 -33.29 -22.52 -14.68
CA LEU A 135 -34.41 -22.20 -13.78
C LEU A 135 -35.38 -21.16 -14.37
N LEU A 136 -34.89 -20.22 -15.19
CA LEU A 136 -35.73 -19.23 -15.87
C LEU A 136 -36.44 -19.77 -17.11
N ALA A 137 -35.94 -20.87 -17.69
CA ALA A 137 -36.65 -21.55 -18.76
C ALA A 137 -37.86 -22.32 -18.20
N GLU A 138 -37.66 -22.96 -17.03
CA GLU A 138 -38.65 -23.79 -16.33
C GLU A 138 -39.77 -22.98 -15.65
N SER A 139 -39.52 -21.72 -15.25
CA SER A 139 -40.56 -20.90 -14.60
C SER A 139 -41.75 -20.63 -15.53
N GLU A 140 -42.96 -21.09 -15.18
CA GLU A 140 -44.18 -20.93 -16.00
C GLU A 140 -44.81 -19.53 -15.92
N ASP A 141 -44.48 -18.73 -14.89
CA ASP A 141 -45.08 -17.42 -14.63
C ASP A 141 -44.71 -16.29 -15.61
N VAL A 142 -43.91 -16.58 -16.65
CA VAL A 142 -43.32 -15.56 -17.54
C VAL A 142 -43.50 -15.94 -19.00
N SER A 143 -43.86 -14.97 -19.85
CA SER A 143 -43.94 -15.18 -21.30
C SER A 143 -42.60 -15.65 -21.90
N GLU A 144 -42.65 -16.56 -22.86
CA GLU A 144 -41.47 -17.12 -23.55
C GLU A 144 -40.53 -16.05 -24.14
N LYS A 145 -41.11 -14.95 -24.65
CA LYS A 145 -40.35 -13.81 -25.16
C LYS A 145 -39.51 -13.13 -24.07
N ASP A 146 -40.09 -12.99 -22.88
CA ASP A 146 -39.40 -12.42 -21.72
C ASP A 146 -38.38 -13.40 -21.13
N LYS A 147 -38.66 -14.72 -21.15
CA LYS A 147 -37.67 -15.77 -20.82
C LYS A 147 -36.43 -15.64 -21.70
N ALA A 148 -36.61 -15.61 -23.03
CA ALA A 148 -35.50 -15.47 -23.99
C ALA A 148 -34.69 -14.17 -23.77
N SER A 149 -35.38 -13.05 -23.55
CA SER A 149 -34.75 -11.75 -23.22
C SER A 149 -33.94 -11.81 -21.91
N ASN A 150 -34.46 -12.46 -20.89
CA ASN A 150 -33.79 -12.61 -19.59
C ASN A 150 -32.59 -13.56 -19.66
N ILE A 151 -32.69 -14.67 -20.39
CA ILE A 151 -31.59 -15.60 -20.66
C ILE A 151 -30.48 -14.89 -21.43
N ALA A 152 -30.81 -14.13 -22.48
CA ALA A 152 -29.84 -13.33 -23.24
C ALA A 152 -29.12 -12.30 -22.35
N LYS A 153 -29.84 -11.63 -21.44
CA LYS A 153 -29.25 -10.70 -20.46
C LYS A 153 -28.31 -11.40 -19.48
N ILE A 154 -28.62 -12.63 -19.04
CA ILE A 154 -27.79 -13.41 -18.13
C ILE A 154 -26.52 -13.89 -18.82
N MET A 155 -26.65 -14.38 -20.06
CA MET A 155 -25.50 -14.82 -20.87
C MET A 155 -24.61 -13.65 -21.27
N ALA A 156 -25.18 -12.49 -21.60
CA ALA A 156 -24.41 -11.26 -21.87
C ALA A 156 -23.58 -10.77 -20.66
N ARG A 157 -23.98 -11.13 -19.43
CA ARG A 157 -23.21 -10.84 -18.20
C ARG A 157 -22.05 -11.83 -17.97
N ALA A 158 -22.02 -12.96 -18.66
CA ALA A 158 -20.94 -13.95 -18.57
C ALA A 158 -19.64 -13.40 -19.18
N GLY A 159 -19.73 -12.80 -20.37
CA GLY A 159 -18.58 -12.34 -21.15
C GLY A 159 -18.14 -10.90 -20.88
N LYS A 160 -18.91 -10.09 -20.14
CA LYS A 160 -18.61 -8.66 -19.92
C LYS A 160 -18.28 -8.38 -18.47
N ALA A 161 -17.16 -7.68 -18.24
CA ALA A 161 -16.87 -7.08 -16.94
C ALA A 161 -18.03 -6.15 -16.54
N LYS A 162 -18.47 -6.22 -15.28
CA LYS A 162 -19.57 -5.39 -14.78
C LYS A 162 -19.15 -3.93 -14.86
N LYS A 163 -19.68 -3.20 -15.86
CA LYS A 163 -19.43 -1.76 -16.00
C LYS A 163 -19.83 -1.06 -14.70
N ARG A 164 -18.93 -0.25 -14.15
CA ARG A 164 -19.21 0.57 -12.97
C ARG A 164 -20.31 1.56 -13.37
N LYS A 165 -21.51 1.40 -12.81
CA LYS A 165 -22.58 2.38 -13.01
C LYS A 165 -22.13 3.71 -12.40
N PRO A 166 -22.30 4.84 -13.12
CA PRO A 166 -21.97 6.14 -12.56
C PRO A 166 -22.81 6.39 -11.30
N VAL A 167 -22.21 7.05 -10.31
CA VAL A 167 -22.90 7.42 -9.07
C VAL A 167 -23.94 8.48 -9.42
N GLN A 168 -25.21 8.21 -9.09
CA GLN A 168 -26.26 9.20 -9.31
C GLN A 168 -26.08 10.36 -8.34
N VAL A 169 -26.09 11.58 -8.88
CA VAL A 169 -25.96 12.82 -8.10
C VAL A 169 -27.36 13.31 -7.77
N VAL A 170 -27.65 13.47 -6.47
CA VAL A 170 -28.93 13.97 -5.97
C VAL A 170 -28.68 15.31 -5.29
N VAL A 171 -29.48 16.33 -5.62
CA VAL A 171 -29.37 17.64 -4.97
C VAL A 171 -30.04 17.60 -3.61
N ALA A 172 -29.30 17.93 -2.56
CA ALA A 172 -29.81 18.02 -1.20
C ALA A 172 -30.85 19.15 -1.10
N GLY A 173 -31.92 18.94 -0.33
CA GLY A 173 -32.81 20.05 0.05
C GLY A 173 -33.85 20.46 -1.01
N LYS A 174 -34.04 19.70 -2.10
CA LYS A 174 -35.11 19.92 -3.07
C LYS A 174 -36.17 18.81 -2.99
N GLY A 175 -37.44 19.18 -2.79
CA GLY A 175 -38.59 18.25 -2.80
C GLY A 175 -38.47 17.08 -1.82
N LYS A 176 -38.75 15.86 -2.30
CA LYS A 176 -38.72 14.57 -1.57
C LYS A 176 -37.32 14.14 -1.07
N HIS A 177 -36.33 15.03 -1.13
CA HIS A 177 -34.94 14.79 -0.71
C HIS A 177 -34.53 15.70 0.46
N ARG A 178 -35.52 16.28 1.16
CA ARG A 178 -35.35 16.95 2.46
C ARG A 178 -35.59 15.91 3.55
N GLY A 179 -34.53 15.47 4.22
CA GLY A 179 -34.64 14.56 5.37
C GLY A 179 -33.39 13.75 5.63
N ALA A 180 -33.32 13.19 6.85
CA ALA A 180 -32.32 12.19 7.20
C ALA A 180 -32.70 10.86 6.54
N GLY A 181 -31.95 10.44 5.52
CA GLY A 181 -32.15 9.14 4.90
C GLY A 181 -31.84 9.11 3.41
N ARG A 182 -32.17 7.96 2.82
CA ARG A 182 -31.94 7.71 1.40
C ARG A 182 -32.96 8.49 0.56
N PRO A 183 -32.52 9.28 -0.44
CA PRO A 183 -33.45 9.98 -1.31
C PRO A 183 -34.30 8.98 -2.12
N GLY A 184 -35.61 9.24 -2.19
CA GLY A 184 -36.54 8.46 -3.00
C GLY A 184 -36.14 8.45 -4.49
N GLY A 185 -36.40 7.34 -5.18
CA GLY A 185 -36.15 7.22 -6.63
C GLY A 185 -34.72 6.78 -7.02
N VAL A 186 -33.78 6.70 -6.08
CA VAL A 186 -32.40 6.26 -6.37
C VAL A 186 -32.11 4.89 -5.77
N LYS A 187 -31.71 3.93 -6.61
CA LYS A 187 -31.30 2.56 -6.22
C LYS A 187 -29.78 2.38 -6.39
N GLY A 188 -29.08 1.91 -5.36
CA GLY A 188 -27.62 1.69 -5.37
C GLY A 188 -26.78 2.84 -4.77
N LYS A 189 -25.59 3.11 -5.33
CA LYS A 189 -24.71 4.16 -4.81
C LYS A 189 -25.21 5.53 -5.28
N TYR A 190 -25.35 6.47 -4.36
CA TYR A 190 -25.73 7.85 -4.65
C TYR A 190 -24.75 8.81 -3.96
N LYS A 191 -24.59 10.00 -4.53
CA LYS A 191 -23.87 11.10 -3.90
C LYS A 191 -24.85 12.25 -3.74
N MET A 192 -25.19 12.56 -2.50
CA MET A 192 -25.94 13.76 -2.20
C MET A 192 -25.00 14.97 -2.35
N VAL A 193 -25.45 16.00 -3.06
CA VAL A 193 -24.67 17.20 -3.34
C VAL A 193 -25.49 18.40 -2.92
N ASP A 194 -24.91 19.24 -2.08
CA ASP A 194 -25.46 20.53 -1.69
C ASP A 194 -24.72 21.68 -2.41
N ALA A 195 -25.16 22.92 -2.17
CA ALA A 195 -24.54 24.10 -2.76
C ALA A 195 -23.11 24.34 -2.23
N ARG A 196 -22.84 23.98 -0.96
CA ARG A 196 -21.53 24.15 -0.33
C ARG A 196 -20.49 23.21 -0.95
N LEU A 197 -20.79 21.91 -1.05
CA LEU A 197 -19.93 20.93 -1.71
C LEU A 197 -19.64 21.30 -3.16
N LYS A 198 -20.61 21.90 -3.88
CA LYS A 198 -20.37 22.40 -5.24
C LYS A 198 -19.33 23.53 -5.27
N LYS A 199 -19.35 24.45 -4.28
CA LYS A 199 -18.36 25.53 -4.16
C LYS A 199 -16.98 24.97 -3.79
N ASP A 200 -16.93 24.06 -2.83
CA ASP A 200 -15.67 23.47 -2.33
C ASP A 200 -14.97 22.69 -3.45
N VAL A 201 -15.70 21.80 -4.14
CA VAL A 201 -15.16 21.03 -5.29
C VAL A 201 -14.72 21.96 -6.43
N ARG A 202 -15.38 23.11 -6.63
CA ARG A 202 -14.96 24.09 -7.63
C ARG A 202 -13.66 24.78 -7.24
N ALA A 203 -13.49 25.15 -5.97
CA ALA A 203 -12.26 25.72 -5.44
C ALA A 203 -11.10 24.72 -5.54
N GLU A 204 -11.30 23.48 -5.11
CA GLU A 204 -10.33 22.40 -5.25
C GLU A 204 -9.89 22.21 -6.71
N LYS A 205 -10.83 22.20 -7.66
CA LYS A 205 -10.50 22.08 -9.09
C LYS A 205 -9.68 23.26 -9.61
N ARG A 206 -9.94 24.48 -9.13
CA ARG A 206 -9.14 25.67 -9.47
C ARG A 206 -7.71 25.55 -8.91
N LEU A 207 -7.57 25.12 -7.67
CA LEU A 207 -6.27 24.91 -7.04
C LEU A 207 -5.47 23.80 -7.75
N LYS A 208 -6.09 22.65 -8.05
CA LYS A 208 -5.45 21.56 -8.80
C LYS A 208 -4.95 22.00 -10.17
N LYS A 209 -5.73 22.82 -10.89
CA LYS A 209 -5.32 23.42 -12.17
C LYS A 209 -4.12 24.37 -12.01
N LYS A 210 -4.10 25.20 -10.96
CA LYS A 210 -2.97 26.08 -10.66
C LYS A 210 -1.70 25.30 -10.29
N MET A 211 -1.85 24.19 -9.57
CA MET A 211 -0.75 23.33 -9.12
C MET A 211 -0.23 22.35 -10.18
N GLY A 212 -0.64 22.47 -11.46
CA GLY A 212 -0.05 21.75 -12.59
C GLY A 212 -0.20 20.22 -12.60
N LYS A 213 -0.84 19.60 -11.60
CA LYS A 213 -1.09 18.15 -11.57
C LYS A 213 -2.24 17.81 -12.52
N LYS A 214 -1.90 17.50 -13.77
CA LYS A 214 -2.76 16.71 -14.67
C LYS A 214 -3.00 15.32 -14.07
#